data_AF-A0A533Z338-F1
#
_entry.id   AF-A0A533Z338-F1
#
_cell.length_a   1.000
_cell.length_b   1.000
_cell.length_c   1.000
_cell.angle_alpha   90.00
_cell.angle_beta   90.00
_cell.angle_gamma   90.00
#
_symmetry.space_group_name_H-M   'P 1'
#
loop_
_entity.id
_entity.type
_entity.pdbx_description
1 polymer ?
#
loop_
_entity_poly.entity_id
_entity_poly.type
_entity_poly.pdbx_seq_one_letter_code
_entity_poly.pdbx_strand_id
1 'polypeptide(L)'
;MSKVALLKVKLQEGIDTSNLFGSRDVHLKMIEDAFGIRVSARGEEVLLEGPIEGVREGERLIGGLTSLMKEGMVLRPDDVEFAIRTF
;
A
#
# COMPACT_ATOMS: atom_id res chain seq x y z
N MET A 1 24.34 3.19 8.92
CA MET A 1 23.14 2.36 9.21
C MET A 1 21.95 3.06 8.58
N SER A 2 21.20 2.39 7.71
CA SER A 2 19.98 2.97 7.12
C SER A 2 18.94 3.14 8.21
N LYS A 3 18.27 4.30 8.27
CA LYS A 3 17.25 4.58 9.28
C LYS A 3 16.00 3.74 8.98
N VAL A 4 15.54 2.99 9.98
CA VAL A 4 14.30 2.21 9.92
C VAL A 4 13.15 3.06 10.45
N ALA A 5 11.97 2.91 9.85
CA ALA A 5 10.74 3.56 10.25
C ALA A 5 9.62 2.53 10.44
N LEU A 6 8.68 2.87 11.33
CA LEU A 6 7.42 2.18 11.51
C LEU A 6 6.32 3.24 11.36
N LEU A 7 5.42 3.03 10.41
CA LEU A 7 4.34 3.97 10.12
C LEU A 7 3.01 3.23 10.08
N LYS A 8 2.04 3.75 10.85
CA LYS A 8 0.66 3.31 10.76
C LYS A 8 -0.10 4.27 9.85
N VAL A 9 -0.64 3.74 8.76
CA VAL A 9 -1.52 4.43 7.82
C VAL A 9 -2.96 4.05 8.16
N LYS A 10 -3.78 5.05 8.50
CA LYS A 10 -5.23 4.86 8.65
C LYS A 10 -5.87 5.03 7.27
N LEU A 11 -6.57 4.00 6.81
CA LEU A 11 -7.31 4.06 5.55
C LEU A 11 -8.49 5.02 5.70
N GLN A 12 -8.87 5.62 4.59
CA GLN A 12 -10.03 6.50 4.57
C GLN A 12 -11.31 5.69 4.75
N GLU A 13 -12.32 6.27 5.38
CA GLU A 13 -13.62 5.63 5.58
C GLU A 13 -14.26 5.24 4.23
N GLY A 14 -14.88 4.05 4.19
CA GLY A 14 -15.58 3.55 3.01
C GLY A 14 -14.70 2.92 1.93
N ILE A 15 -13.39 2.80 2.16
CA ILE A 15 -12.49 2.06 1.26
C ILE A 15 -12.79 0.57 1.34
N ASP A 16 -12.98 -0.07 0.19
CA ASP A 16 -13.03 -1.52 0.09
C ASP A 16 -11.61 -2.09 0.31
N THR A 17 -11.36 -2.52 1.55
CA THR A 17 -10.06 -3.08 1.94
C THR A 17 -9.74 -4.39 1.23
N SER A 18 -10.76 -5.17 0.82
CA SER A 18 -10.53 -6.41 0.06
C SER A 18 -9.99 -6.12 -1.34
N ASN A 19 -10.51 -5.07 -1.98
CA ASN A 19 -10.00 -4.58 -3.25
C ASN A 19 -8.58 -3.97 -3.11
N LEU A 20 -8.33 -3.20 -2.04
CA LEU A 20 -7.00 -2.63 -1.77
C LEU A 20 -5.94 -3.72 -1.57
N PHE A 21 -6.22 -4.72 -0.72
CA PHE A 21 -5.24 -5.75 -0.37
C PHE A 21 -5.10 -6.82 -1.46
N GLY A 22 -6.17 -7.02 -2.24
CA GLY A 22 -6.23 -8.04 -3.27
C GLY A 22 -6.43 -9.45 -2.70
N SER A 23 -6.72 -10.40 -3.60
CA SER A 23 -6.92 -11.79 -3.18
C SER A 23 -5.65 -12.35 -2.54
N ARG A 24 -5.79 -12.91 -1.32
CA ARG A 24 -4.66 -13.43 -0.53
C ARG A 24 -3.53 -12.41 -0.36
N ASP A 25 -3.89 -11.14 -0.20
CA ASP A 25 -2.98 -10.02 0.05
C ASP A 25 -1.94 -9.79 -1.07
N VAL A 26 -2.26 -10.21 -2.30
CA VAL A 26 -1.33 -10.10 -3.44
C VAL A 26 -0.84 -8.68 -3.68
N HIS A 27 -1.70 -7.66 -3.51
CA HIS A 27 -1.29 -6.26 -3.69
C HIS A 27 -0.35 -5.81 -2.57
N LEU A 28 -0.61 -6.22 -1.32
CA LEU A 28 0.30 -5.92 -0.21
C LEU A 28 1.67 -6.53 -0.46
N LYS A 29 1.71 -7.77 -0.95
CA LYS A 29 2.96 -8.46 -1.27
C LYS A 29 3.76 -7.76 -2.37
N MET A 30 3.08 -7.26 -3.42
CA MET A 30 3.72 -6.47 -4.47
C MET A 30 4.38 -5.19 -3.92
N ILE A 31 3.71 -4.51 -2.98
CA ILE A 31 4.23 -3.29 -2.33
C ILE A 31 5.44 -3.61 -1.44
N GLU A 32 5.39 -4.69 -0.67
CA GLU A 32 6.51 -5.18 0.14
C GLU A 32 7.76 -5.40 -0.72
N ASP A 33 7.60 -6.16 -1.80
CA ASP A 33 8.70 -6.56 -2.68
C ASP A 33 9.28 -5.36 -3.44
N ALA A 34 8.44 -4.42 -3.86
CA ALA A 34 8.85 -3.23 -4.59
C ALA A 34 9.68 -2.25 -3.73
N PHE A 35 9.29 -2.05 -2.46
CA PHE A 35 9.90 -1.02 -1.62
C PHE A 35 10.82 -1.58 -0.53
N GLY A 36 10.98 -2.90 -0.44
CA GLY A 36 11.82 -3.55 0.56
C GLY A 36 11.33 -3.30 1.99
N ILE A 37 10.00 -3.28 2.16
CA ILE A 37 9.32 -3.06 3.45
C ILE A 37 8.46 -4.26 3.81
N ARG A 38 8.02 -4.33 5.07
CA ARG A 38 6.92 -5.20 5.51
C ARG A 38 5.63 -4.40 5.52
N VAL A 39 4.55 -5.02 5.05
CA VAL A 39 3.20 -4.45 5.03
C VAL A 39 2.25 -5.41 5.70
N SER A 40 1.55 -4.95 6.73
CA SER A 40 0.50 -5.74 7.38
C SER A 40 -0.77 -4.92 7.53
N ALA A 41 -1.92 -5.56 7.39
CA ALA A 41 -3.21 -4.90 7.48
C ALA A 41 -4.08 -5.49 8.59
N ARG A 42 -4.84 -4.64 9.27
CA ARG A 42 -5.84 -5.04 10.26
C ARG A 42 -7.03 -4.08 10.22
N GLY A 43 -8.15 -4.54 9.68
CA GLY A 43 -9.32 -3.69 9.47
C GLY A 43 -8.98 -2.54 8.53
N GLU A 44 -9.13 -1.31 9.00
CA GLU A 44 -8.85 -0.08 8.24
C GLU A 44 -7.46 0.51 8.54
N GLU A 45 -6.56 -0.27 9.14
CA GLU A 45 -5.18 0.15 9.41
C GLU A 45 -4.20 -0.68 8.58
N VAL A 46 -3.21 0.00 7.98
CA VAL A 46 -2.04 -0.62 7.35
C VAL A 46 -0.79 -0.18 8.09
N LEU A 47 0.08 -1.13 8.44
CA LEU A 47 1.35 -0.90 9.09
C LEU A 47 2.48 -1.15 8.10
N LEU A 48 3.34 -0.14 7.94
CA LEU A 48 4.51 -0.15 7.08
C LEU A 48 5.77 -0.13 7.94
N GLU A 49 6.69 -1.05 7.70
CA GLU A 49 7.93 -1.16 8.46
C GLU A 49 9.12 -1.45 7.55
N GLY A 50 10.20 -0.67 7.67
CA GLY A 50 11.41 -0.90 6.89
C GLY A 50 12.26 0.35 6.74
N PRO A 51 13.11 0.42 5.70
CA PRO A 51 13.88 1.62 5.39
C PRO A 51 12.96 2.84 5.24
N ILE A 52 13.36 3.98 5.81
CA ILE A 52 12.52 5.19 5.84
C ILE A 52 12.02 5.62 4.45
N GLU A 53 12.85 5.51 3.41
CA GLU A 53 12.43 5.83 2.04
C GLU A 53 11.36 4.86 1.53
N GLY A 54 11.55 3.55 1.71
CA GLY A 54 10.56 2.54 1.32
C GLY A 54 9.23 2.71 2.04
N VAL A 55 9.26 3.06 3.33
CA VAL A 55 8.04 3.37 4.10
C VAL A 55 7.31 4.59 3.53
N ARG A 56 8.05 5.63 3.12
CA ARG A 56 7.48 6.84 2.50
C ARG A 56 6.93 6.58 1.10
N GLU A 57 7.55 5.71 0.31
CA GLU A 57 6.99 5.28 -0.98
C GLU A 57 5.70 4.48 -0.78
N GLY A 58 5.72 3.52 0.15
CA GLY A 58 4.54 2.72 0.48
C GLY A 58 3.36 3.56 0.95
N GLU A 59 3.59 4.55 1.81
CA GLU A 59 2.56 5.50 2.25
C GLU A 59 1.94 6.27 1.08
N ARG A 60 2.77 6.82 0.20
CA ARG A 60 2.29 7.59 -0.95
C ARG A 60 1.51 6.73 -1.94
N LEU A 61 1.98 5.51 -2.21
CA LEU A 61 1.30 4.56 -3.08
C LEU A 61 -0.09 4.20 -2.52
N ILE A 62 -0.18 3.83 -1.23
CA ILE A 62 -1.47 3.51 -0.59
C ILE A 62 -2.42 4.70 -0.65
N GLY A 63 -1.93 5.92 -0.40
CA GLY A 63 -2.72 7.14 -0.53
C GLY A 63 -3.25 7.38 -1.95
N GLY A 64 -2.40 7.15 -2.97
CA GLY A 64 -2.80 7.26 -4.38
C GLY A 64 -3.85 6.22 -4.78
N LEU A 65 -3.61 4.95 -4.45
CA LEU A 65 -4.54 3.85 -4.75
C LEU A 65 -5.91 4.07 -4.11
N THR A 66 -5.95 4.44 -2.82
CA THR A 66 -7.21 4.70 -2.12
C THR A 66 -7.95 5.92 -2.68
N SER A 67 -7.24 6.92 -3.19
CA SER A 67 -7.85 8.06 -3.88
C SER A 67 -8.53 7.64 -5.20
N LEU A 68 -7.85 6.83 -6.01
CA LEU A 68 -8.43 6.29 -7.25
C LEU A 68 -9.63 5.37 -6.99
N MET A 69 -9.56 4.55 -5.95
CA MET A 69 -10.67 3.68 -5.55
C MET A 69 -11.93 4.48 -5.17
N LYS A 70 -11.76 5.65 -4.54
CA LYS A 70 -12.89 6.55 -4.25
C LYS A 70 -13.57 7.11 -5.50
N GLU A 71 -12.84 7.19 -6.60
CA GLU A 71 -13.38 7.59 -7.90
C GLU A 71 -14.06 6.41 -8.64
N GLY A 72 -14.15 5.23 -7.99
CA GLY A 72 -14.83 4.05 -8.51
C GLY A 72 -13.91 3.03 -9.18
N MET A 73 -12.59 3.21 -9.09
CA MET A 73 -11.62 2.25 -9.64
C MET A 73 -11.62 0.94 -8.84
N VAL A 74 -11.70 -0.19 -9.55
CA VAL A 74 -11.43 -1.52 -9.00
C VAL A 74 -10.01 -1.91 -9.35
N LEU A 75 -9.17 -2.20 -8.35
CA LEU A 75 -7.77 -2.49 -8.55
C LEU A 75 -7.56 -3.91 -9.07
N ARG A 76 -6.66 -4.04 -10.04
CA ARG A 76 -6.09 -5.31 -10.50
C ARG A 76 -4.58 -5.31 -10.25
N PRO A 77 -3.93 -6.48 -10.24
CA PRO A 77 -2.48 -6.56 -10.10
C PRO A 77 -1.72 -5.64 -11.06
N ASP A 78 -2.11 -5.60 -12.34
CA ASP A 78 -1.47 -4.74 -13.35
C ASP A 78 -1.59 -3.24 -13.01
N ASP A 79 -2.69 -2.80 -12.39
CA ASP A 79 -2.86 -1.40 -11.97
C ASP A 79 -1.91 -1.07 -10.82
N VAL A 80 -1.72 -2.01 -9.89
CA VAL A 80 -0.81 -1.86 -8.75
C VAL A 80 0.65 -1.89 -9.24
N GLU A 81 1.00 -2.79 -10.15
CA GLU A 81 2.32 -2.84 -10.79
C GLU A 81 2.62 -1.53 -11.53
N PHE A 82 1.66 -1.02 -12.29
CA PHE A 82 1.80 0.25 -12.99
C PHE A 82 2.01 1.41 -12.02
N ALA A 83 1.22 1.47 -10.94
CA ALA A 83 1.35 2.49 -9.92
C ALA A 83 2.73 2.44 -9.24
N ILE A 84 3.21 1.25 -8.86
CA ILE A 84 4.54 1.04 -8.28
C ILE A 84 5.65 1.60 -9.18
N ARG A 85 5.57 1.38 -10.50
CA ARG A 85 6.59 1.82 -11.45
C ARG A 85 6.61 3.32 -11.73
N THR A 86 5.55 4.03 -11.35
CA THR A 86 5.35 5.44 -11.67
C THR A 86 5.61 6.37 -10.48
N PHE A 87 5.76 5.81 -9.28
CA PHE A 87 6.32 6.50 -8.11
C PHE A 87 7.84 6.60 -8.19
#